data_AF-A0A0K9GUH3-F1
#
_entry.id   AF-A0A0K9GUH3-F1
#
_cell.length_a   1.000
_cell.length_b   1.000
_cell.length_c   1.000
_cell.angle_alpha   90.00
_cell.angle_beta   90.00
_cell.angle_gamma   90.00
#
_symmetry.space_group_name_H-M   'P 1'
#
loop_
_entity.id
_entity.type
_entity.pdbx_description
1 polymer ?
#
loop_
_entity_poly.entity_id
_entity_poly.type
_entity_poly.pdbx_seq_one_letter_code
_entity_poly.pdbx_strand_id
1 'polypeptide(L)'
;MNSIYESELSKKTFTFLGYEFIRNIRRIDPKKLRKFKEKMKKKTHKNQTIDIGLLIKEQLNPLIRGWGNYFGKRNVKTLFKNLDS
;
A
#
# COMPACT_ATOMS: atom_id res chain seq x y z
N MET A 1 -8.50 -19.98 34.23
CA MET A 1 -9.46 -18.86 34.04
C MET A 1 -8.75 -17.57 33.59
N ASN A 2 -7.81 -17.61 32.62
CA ASN A 2 -7.06 -16.42 32.15
C ASN A 2 -6.84 -16.36 30.63
N SER A 3 -7.41 -17.30 29.85
CA SER A 3 -7.17 -17.39 28.40
C SER A 3 -8.10 -16.47 27.58
N ILE A 4 -9.31 -16.22 28.08
CA ILE A 4 -10.36 -15.43 27.40
C ILE A 4 -10.22 -13.90 27.58
N TYR A 5 -9.57 -13.43 28.65
CA TYR A 5 -9.32 -11.99 28.85
C TYR A 5 -8.15 -11.47 28.00
N GLU A 6 -7.16 -12.31 27.68
CA GLU A 6 -6.09 -11.94 26.74
C GLU A 6 -6.57 -11.86 25.29
N SER A 7 -7.63 -12.60 24.91
CA SER A 7 -8.28 -12.48 23.60
C SER A 7 -9.19 -11.25 23.47
N GLU A 8 -9.76 -10.77 24.57
CA GLU A 8 -10.62 -9.57 24.65
C GLU A 8 -9.82 -8.26 24.66
N LEU A 9 -8.52 -8.30 24.98
CA LEU A 9 -7.57 -7.25 24.59
C LEU A 9 -7.22 -7.35 23.09
N SER A 10 -8.25 -7.62 22.26
CA SER A 10 -8.27 -7.33 20.83
C SER A 10 -7.58 -5.98 20.64
N LYS A 11 -6.34 -6.00 20.12
CA LYS A 11 -5.55 -4.80 19.88
C LYS A 11 -6.47 -3.82 19.17
N LYS A 12 -6.93 -2.78 19.87
CA LYS A 12 -7.92 -1.83 19.33
C LYS A 12 -7.27 -1.13 18.14
N THR A 13 -7.48 -1.69 16.94
CA THR A 13 -6.96 -1.15 15.69
C THR A 13 -8.05 -0.35 15.04
N PHE A 14 -7.70 0.80 14.49
CA PHE A 14 -8.63 1.58 13.67
C PHE A 14 -7.93 2.03 12.39
N THR A 15 -8.74 2.26 11.37
CA THR A 15 -8.28 2.80 10.10
C THR A 15 -8.61 4.28 10.01
N PHE A 16 -7.64 5.09 9.60
CA PHE A 16 -7.86 6.51 9.34
C PHE A 16 -6.96 6.97 8.19
N LEU A 17 -7.55 7.66 7.21
CA LEU A 17 -6.87 8.16 6.01
C LEU A 17 -6.02 7.11 5.26
N GLY A 18 -6.47 5.84 5.25
CA GLY A 18 -5.75 4.76 4.58
C GLY A 18 -4.56 4.21 5.34
N TYR A 19 -4.46 4.50 6.63
CA TYR A 19 -3.52 3.89 7.56
C TYR A 19 -4.25 3.06 8.62
N GLU A 20 -3.66 1.93 9.00
CA GLU A 20 -4.04 1.18 10.18
C GLU A 20 -3.14 1.56 11.36
N PHE A 21 -3.77 1.90 12.48
CA PHE A 21 -3.10 2.22 13.74
C PHE A 21 -3.18 1.02 14.68
N ILE A 22 -2.03 0.56 15.17
CA ILE A 22 -1.88 -0.60 16.04
C ILE A 22 -0.96 -0.20 17.19
N ARG A 23 -1.52 0.06 18.37
CA ARG A 23 -0.78 0.62 19.51
C ARG A 23 -0.05 1.91 19.06
N ASN A 24 1.29 1.90 19.04
CA ASN A 24 2.13 3.04 18.64
C ASN A 24 2.63 2.96 17.18
N ILE A 25 2.21 1.93 16.44
CA ILE A 25 2.62 1.69 15.05
C ILE A 25 1.52 2.13 14.11
N ARG A 26 1.91 2.72 12.97
CA ARG A 26 1.01 3.00 11.85
C ARG A 26 1.53 2.30 10.60
N ARG A 27 0.71 1.48 9.97
CA ARG A 27 1.01 0.81 8.69
C ARG A 27 0.00 1.21 7.63
N ILE A 28 0.32 0.97 6.35
CA ILE A 28 -0.64 1.20 5.26
C ILE A 28 -1.81 0.24 5.43
N ASP A 29 -3.03 0.73 5.26
CA ASP A 29 -4.23 -0.11 5.19
C ASP A 29 -4.07 -1.12 4.03
N PRO A 30 -4.12 -2.44 4.31
CA PRO A 30 -4.02 -3.48 3.28
C PRO A 30 -4.98 -3.28 2.11
N LYS A 31 -6.17 -2.69 2.34
CA LYS A 31 -7.13 -2.37 1.28
C LYS A 31 -6.59 -1.31 0.32
N LYS A 32 -5.88 -0.30 0.84
CA LYS A 32 -5.24 0.75 0.01
C LYS A 32 -4.06 0.19 -0.77
N LEU A 33 -3.27 -0.67 -0.15
CA LEU A 33 -2.17 -1.37 -0.82
C LEU A 33 -2.69 -2.27 -1.96
N ARG A 34 -3.78 -3.02 -1.72
CA ARG A 34 -4.43 -3.85 -2.76
C ARG A 34 -4.94 -3.01 -3.93
N LYS A 35 -5.64 -1.91 -3.65
CA LYS A 35 -6.11 -0.97 -4.69
C LYS A 35 -4.97 -0.40 -5.53
N PHE A 36 -3.83 -0.10 -4.92
CA PHE A 36 -2.63 0.33 -5.65
C PHE A 36 -2.13 -0.76 -6.60
N LYS A 37 -1.98 -2.00 -6.13
CA LYS A 37 -1.57 -3.15 -6.96
C LYS A 37 -2.55 -3.42 -8.10
N GLU A 38 -3.85 -3.34 -7.85
CA GLU A 38 -4.89 -3.48 -8.89
C GLU A 38 -4.77 -2.39 -9.95
N LYS A 39 -4.53 -1.13 -9.55
CA LYS A 39 -4.37 -0.02 -10.48
C LYS A 39 -3.10 -0.19 -11.34
N MET A 40 -1.99 -0.61 -10.73
CA MET A 40 -0.76 -0.97 -11.46
C MET A 40 -1.03 -2.08 -12.47
N LYS A 41 -1.63 -3.20 -12.05
CA LYS A 41 -1.97 -4.33 -12.92
C LYS A 41 -2.86 -3.92 -14.11
N LYS A 42 -3.84 -3.05 -13.87
CA LYS A 42 -4.70 -2.52 -14.94
C LYS A 42 -3.92 -1.64 -15.93
N LYS A 43 -2.91 -0.91 -15.48
CA LYS A 43 -2.07 -0.07 -16.36
C LYS A 43 -0.96 -0.84 -17.07
N THR A 44 -0.54 -1.98 -16.54
CA THR A 44 0.51 -2.83 -17.12
C THR A 44 -0.07 -4.10 -17.77
N HIS A 45 -1.30 -4.07 -18.28
CA HIS A 45 -1.90 -5.24 -18.92
C HIS A 45 -1.22 -5.52 -20.27
N LYS A 46 -1.24 -6.80 -20.68
CA LYS A 46 -0.66 -7.24 -21.97
C LYS A 46 -1.52 -6.74 -23.15
N ASN A 47 -0.92 -6.67 -24.34
CA ASN A 47 -1.57 -6.34 -25.62
C ASN A 47 -2.10 -4.90 -25.73
N GLN A 48 -1.46 -3.95 -25.06
CA GLN A 48 -1.76 -2.53 -25.22
C GLN A 48 -1.00 -1.92 -26.40
N THR A 49 -1.69 -1.12 -27.21
CA THR A 49 -1.14 -0.43 -28.39
C THR A 49 -0.49 0.92 -28.04
N ILE A 50 0.13 1.03 -26.86
CA ILE A 50 0.79 2.25 -26.39
C ILE A 50 2.30 2.03 -26.34
N ASP A 51 3.04 3.08 -26.71
CA ASP A 51 4.49 3.11 -26.50
C ASP A 51 4.85 2.90 -25.02
N ILE A 52 5.83 2.02 -24.76
CA ILE A 52 6.23 1.64 -23.42
C ILE A 52 6.87 2.82 -22.68
N GLY A 53 7.68 3.64 -23.38
CA GLY A 53 8.31 4.81 -22.80
C GLY A 53 7.26 5.84 -22.34
N LEU A 54 6.26 6.09 -23.18
CA LEU A 54 5.14 6.96 -22.88
C LEU A 54 4.29 6.42 -21.72
N LEU A 55 4.00 5.11 -21.69
CA LEU A 55 3.30 4.47 -20.58
C LEU A 55 4.03 4.67 -19.25
N ILE A 56 5.34 4.44 -19.22
CA ILE A 56 6.17 4.60 -18.03
C ILE A 56 6.15 6.06 -17.59
N LYS A 57 6.43 7.00 -18.51
CA LYS A 57 6.59 8.42 -18.20
C LYS A 57 5.28 9.07 -17.76
N GLU A 58 4.19 8.82 -18.47
CA GLU A 58 2.94 9.56 -18.31
C GLU A 58 1.94 8.86 -17.37
N GLN A 59 2.06 7.54 -17.16
CA GLN A 59 1.10 6.79 -16.34
C GLN A 59 1.72 6.18 -15.10
N LEU A 60 2.78 5.39 -15.24
CA LEU A 60 3.35 4.63 -14.12
C LEU A 60 4.11 5.55 -13.15
N ASN A 61 5.02 6.38 -13.68
CA ASN A 61 5.85 7.26 -12.86
C ASN A 61 5.05 8.23 -11.99
N PRO A 62 4.04 8.97 -12.50
CA PRO A 62 3.25 9.87 -11.67
C PRO A 62 2.45 9.13 -10.60
N LEU A 63 1.96 7.93 -10.93
CA LEU A 63 1.19 7.10 -10.00
C LEU A 63 2.05 6.56 -8.85
N ILE A 64 3.24 6.04 -9.17
CA ILE A 64 4.21 5.56 -8.17
C ILE A 64 4.68 6.73 -7.31
N ARG A 65 5.02 7.89 -7.91
CA ARG A 65 5.45 9.09 -7.17
C ARG A 65 4.35 9.61 -6.25
N GLY A 66 3.11 9.71 -6.72
CA GLY A 66 1.99 10.17 -5.89
C GLY A 66 1.72 9.25 -4.71
N TRP A 67 1.75 7.93 -4.95
CA TRP A 67 1.61 6.94 -3.88
C TRP A 67 2.79 6.99 -2.89
N GLY A 68 4.01 7.10 -3.43
CA GLY A 68 5.26 7.30 -2.69
C GLY A 68 5.22 8.53 -1.80
N ASN A 69 4.82 9.68 -2.31
CA ASN A 69 4.76 10.92 -1.54
C ASN A 69 3.72 10.85 -0.41
N TYR A 70 2.61 10.14 -0.62
CA TYR A 70 1.55 10.02 0.38
C TYR A 70 1.87 9.00 1.49
N PHE A 71 2.32 7.81 1.11
CA PHE A 71 2.57 6.70 2.04
C PHE A 71 4.04 6.55 2.46
N GLY A 72 4.97 7.22 1.78
CA GLY A 72 6.42 7.05 1.90
C GLY A 72 7.08 7.53 3.20
N LYS A 73 6.31 7.98 4.19
CA LYS A 73 6.86 8.49 5.46
C LYS A 73 7.01 7.35 6.50
N ARG A 74 8.16 7.32 7.21
CA ARG A 74 8.59 6.33 8.23
C ARG A 74 8.98 4.94 7.68
N ASN A 75 8.51 3.86 8.30
CA ASN A 75 8.99 2.48 8.20
C ASN A 75 8.46 1.76 6.96
N VAL A 76 8.63 2.38 5.79
CA VAL A 76 8.10 1.86 4.52
C VAL A 76 9.19 1.34 3.60
N LYS A 77 10.48 1.51 3.92
CA LYS A 77 11.60 1.02 3.10
C LYS A 77 11.44 -0.45 2.71
N THR A 78 11.19 -1.33 3.68
CA THR A 78 10.98 -2.76 3.43
C THR A 78 9.74 -3.02 2.58
N LEU A 79 8.66 -2.26 2.77
CA LEU A 79 7.45 -2.39 1.97
C LEU A 79 7.71 -2.02 0.51
N PHE A 80 8.38 -0.90 0.24
CA PHE A 80 8.72 -0.48 -1.12
C PHE A 80 9.67 -1.47 -1.78
N LYS A 81 10.67 -1.99 -1.05
CA LYS A 81 11.55 -3.05 -1.54
C LYS A 81 10.76 -4.31 -1.95
N ASN A 82 9.82 -4.74 -1.12
CA ASN A 82 8.94 -5.89 -1.43
C ASN A 82 7.94 -5.64 -2.57
N LEU A 83 7.72 -4.39 -2.96
CA LEU A 83 6.87 -4.03 -4.10
C LEU A 83 7.65 -3.95 -5.42
N ASP A 84 8.96 -3.76 -5.33
CA ASP A 84 9.89 -3.65 -6.47
C ASP A 84 10.49 -5.01 -6.87
N SER A 85 10.59 -5.94 -5.91
CA SER A 85 11.00 -7.34 -6.11
C SER A 85 9.93 -8.18 -6.80
#